data_AF-A0AAV5M9P2-F1
#
_entry.id   AF-A0AAV5M9P2-F1
#
_cell.length_a   1.000
_cell.length_b   1.000
_cell.length_c   1.000
_cell.angle_alpha   90.00
_cell.angle_beta   90.00
_cell.angle_gamma   90.00
#
_symmetry.space_group_name_H-M   'P 1'
#
loop_
_entity.id
_entity.type
_entity.pdbx_description
1 polymer ?
#
loop_
_entity_poly.entity_id
_entity_poly.type
_entity_poly.pdbx_seq_one_letter_code
_entity_poly.pdbx_strand_id
1 'polypeptide(L)'
;MTALHAAYLSDGIKLNSKLGMTDGSSDGFIIELDGPDLLKNDSNKQLLVPRMKKLPSKLKDMFRTIIHNKDFGVSLAYESDDLLPPGLLYPVFAQYVVSGLAEASEKYSSHNLSAPIKTNLHFSLSRSGIISLDRADAVIEISEWVEVPRKNSSVENATTASSNISAEVGPEKASEENKEGLNSDSVVSSASNTNTTAEEPSTVDLVEKTAGPGMSLLKESLVEAKGKLEALDKKDAERRKTAELKNNLESYIYATKEKLGSKEFEKISSVDEHQSFMEKLDEVQERLYTNGEEATAKEFQERLD
;
A
#
# COMPACT_ATOMS: atom_id res chain seq x y z
N MET A 1 6.51 14.11 -21.11
CA MET A 1 7.11 13.02 -20.31
C MET A 1 6.15 12.43 -19.27
N THR A 2 5.39 13.26 -18.53
CA THR A 2 4.44 12.81 -17.50
C THR A 2 3.33 11.89 -18.01
N ALA A 3 2.68 12.24 -19.13
CA ALA A 3 1.61 11.42 -19.71
C ALA A 3 2.10 10.04 -20.18
N LEU A 4 3.30 9.96 -20.75
CA LEU A 4 3.90 8.69 -21.18
C LEU A 4 4.24 7.81 -19.96
N HIS A 5 4.72 8.41 -18.86
CA HIS A 5 4.94 7.68 -17.62
C HIS A 5 3.63 7.18 -17.00
N ALA A 6 2.56 7.97 -17.01
CA ALA A 6 1.24 7.54 -16.56
C ALA A 6 0.70 6.37 -17.41
N ALA A 7 0.87 6.43 -18.73
CA ALA A 7 0.53 5.32 -19.62
C ALA A 7 1.35 4.05 -19.32
N TYR A 8 2.61 4.19 -18.90
CA TYR A 8 3.45 3.05 -18.48
C TYR A 8 2.99 2.42 -17.15
N LEU A 9 2.40 3.21 -16.23
CA LEU A 9 1.85 2.71 -14.97
C LEU A 9 0.42 2.17 -15.10
N SER A 10 -0.27 2.49 -16.19
CA SER A 10 -1.64 2.07 -16.45
C SER A 10 -1.68 0.61 -16.91
N ASP A 11 -2.49 -0.20 -16.25
CA ASP A 11 -2.75 -1.59 -16.67
C ASP A 11 -3.52 -1.66 -18.01
N GLY A 12 -4.17 -0.56 -18.41
CA GLY A 12 -5.00 -0.50 -19.63
C GLY A 12 -4.25 -0.15 -20.90
N ILE A 13 -3.00 0.34 -20.82
CA ILE A 13 -2.23 0.77 -21.99
C ILE A 13 -0.93 -0.03 -22.08
N LYS A 14 -0.81 -0.85 -23.13
CA LYS A 14 0.42 -1.60 -23.38
C LYS A 14 1.37 -0.77 -24.25
N LEU A 15 2.48 -0.33 -23.66
CA LEU A 15 3.54 0.33 -24.41
C LEU A 15 4.45 -0.69 -25.11
N ASN A 16 4.90 -0.35 -26.33
CA ASN A 16 5.77 -1.20 -27.14
C ASN A 16 7.18 -1.35 -26.55
N SER A 17 7.62 -0.38 -25.75
CA SER A 17 8.93 -0.38 -25.09
C SER A 17 8.79 -0.19 -23.58
N LYS A 18 9.66 -0.86 -22.82
CA LYS A 18 9.80 -0.61 -21.39
C LYS A 18 10.48 0.73 -21.20
N LEU A 19 9.80 1.69 -20.57
CA LEU A 19 10.38 2.98 -20.25
C LEU A 19 11.29 2.86 -19.01
N GLY A 20 12.60 2.83 -19.23
CA GLY A 20 13.60 2.91 -18.16
C GLY A 20 13.83 4.36 -17.76
N MET A 21 13.15 4.84 -16.72
CA MET A 21 13.44 6.13 -16.09
C MET A 21 14.18 5.87 -14.78
N THR A 22 15.38 6.41 -14.67
CA THR A 22 16.15 6.43 -13.42
C THR A 22 16.23 7.86 -12.93
N ASP A 23 15.95 8.05 -11.65
CA ASP A 23 16.12 9.33 -10.94
C ASP A 23 17.14 9.17 -9.80
N GLY A 24 17.44 10.22 -9.07
CA GLY A 24 18.30 10.20 -7.88
C GLY A 24 17.63 10.84 -6.67
N SER A 25 17.86 10.34 -5.47
CA SER A 25 17.49 11.09 -4.25
C SER A 25 18.34 12.36 -4.16
N SER A 26 17.71 13.53 -4.11
CA SER A 26 18.43 14.82 -4.03
C SER A 26 19.25 14.96 -2.74
N ASP A 27 18.74 14.40 -1.65
CA ASP A 27 19.33 14.47 -0.32
C ASP A 27 19.53 13.09 0.29
N GLY A 28 20.41 13.03 1.29
CA GLY A 28 20.58 11.86 2.14
C GLY A 28 19.56 11.85 3.28
N PHE A 29 19.11 10.67 3.67
CA PHE A 29 18.14 10.48 4.75
C PHE A 29 18.75 9.65 5.87
N ILE A 30 18.62 10.14 7.10
CA ILE A 30 19.06 9.48 8.33
C ILE A 30 17.84 9.09 9.18
N ILE A 31 17.99 8.02 9.96
CA ILE A 31 17.06 7.66 11.03
C ILE A 31 17.72 8.01 12.35
N GLU A 32 16.95 8.59 13.26
CA GLU A 32 17.31 8.81 14.65
C GLU A 32 16.29 8.12 15.55
N LEU A 33 16.75 7.29 16.49
CA LEU A 33 15.89 6.72 17.52
C LEU A 33 15.87 7.57 18.78
N ASP A 34 14.70 7.72 19.37
CA ASP A 34 14.50 8.35 20.67
C ASP A 34 13.68 7.43 21.57
N GLY A 35 14.06 7.26 22.84
CA GLY A 35 13.32 6.37 23.75
C GLY A 35 14.00 6.18 25.10
N PRO A 36 13.26 5.68 26.10
CA PRO A 36 13.83 5.35 27.40
C PRO A 36 14.91 4.26 27.22
N ASP A 37 16.03 4.40 27.92
CA ASP A 37 17.19 3.52 27.89
C ASP A 37 17.98 3.49 26.55
N LEU A 38 17.57 4.27 25.54
CA LEU A 38 18.35 4.51 24.33
C LEU A 38 19.24 5.74 24.53
N LEU A 39 20.56 5.54 24.68
CA LEU A 39 21.51 6.65 24.79
C LEU A 39 21.52 7.49 23.51
N LYS A 40 21.34 8.81 23.61
CA LYS A 40 21.44 9.78 22.50
C LYS A 40 22.89 9.94 22.01
N ASN A 41 23.49 8.85 21.54
CA ASN A 41 24.82 8.81 20.95
C ASN A 41 24.71 8.62 19.44
N ASP A 42 25.81 8.84 18.71
CA ASP A 42 25.90 8.62 17.25
C ASP A 42 25.47 7.20 16.83
N SER A 43 25.49 6.23 17.74
CA SER A 43 24.99 4.86 17.52
C SER A 43 23.48 4.79 17.23
N ASN A 44 22.69 5.77 17.65
CA ASN A 44 21.25 5.83 17.37
C ASN A 44 20.93 6.47 16.02
N LYS A 45 21.92 7.11 15.40
CA LYS A 45 21.81 7.72 14.07
C LYS A 45 22.33 6.74 13.03
N GLN A 46 21.56 6.52 11.98
CA GLN A 46 21.98 5.68 10.87
C GLN A 46 21.63 6.32 9.54
N LEU A 47 22.61 6.42 8.64
CA LEU A 47 22.36 6.77 7.24
C LEU A 47 21.60 5.64 6.56
N LEU A 48 20.42 5.96 6.08
CA LEU A 48 19.51 5.01 5.47
C LEU A 48 19.57 5.10 3.95
N VAL A 49 19.57 6.31 3.42
CA VAL A 49 19.68 6.59 1.99
C VAL A 49 20.79 7.61 1.78
N PRO A 50 21.86 7.28 1.05
CA PRO A 50 22.88 8.26 0.70
C PRO A 50 22.35 9.23 -0.36
N ARG A 51 22.94 10.41 -0.44
CA ARG A 51 22.65 11.37 -1.51
C ARG A 51 22.89 10.78 -2.90
N MET A 52 22.08 11.21 -3.88
CA MET A 52 22.11 10.78 -5.28
C MET A 52 21.88 9.27 -5.46
N LYS A 53 21.20 8.61 -4.51
CA LYS A 53 20.86 7.20 -4.65
C LYS A 53 19.91 7.01 -5.83
N LYS A 54 20.26 6.11 -6.76
CA LYS A 54 19.45 5.82 -7.95
C LYS A 54 18.06 5.28 -7.57
N LEU A 55 17.00 5.86 -8.13
CA LEU A 55 15.59 5.48 -8.02
C LEU A 55 15.08 4.99 -9.39
N PRO A 56 14.20 3.97 -9.49
CA PRO A 56 13.75 3.12 -8.41
C PRO A 56 14.84 2.10 -8.05
N SER A 57 15.43 2.22 -6.86
CA SER A 57 16.22 1.15 -6.30
C SER A 57 15.27 0.11 -5.72
N LYS A 58 15.50 -1.17 -6.03
CA LYS A 58 14.93 -2.28 -5.26
C LYS A 58 15.59 -2.28 -3.87
N LEU A 59 15.27 -1.27 -3.07
CA LEU A 59 15.62 -1.14 -1.66
C LEU A 59 14.72 -2.08 -0.85
N LYS A 60 14.67 -3.36 -1.27
CA LYS A 60 13.82 -4.38 -0.68
C LYS A 60 14.07 -4.54 0.82
N ASP A 61 15.25 -4.11 1.29
CA ASP A 61 15.72 -4.37 2.64
C ASP A 61 16.34 -3.11 3.26
N MET A 62 15.66 -1.97 3.15
CA MET A 62 16.00 -0.80 3.98
C MET A 62 15.42 -1.03 5.37
N PHE A 63 16.05 -1.93 6.13
CA PHE A 63 15.60 -2.29 7.47
C PHE A 63 16.64 -1.95 8.52
N ARG A 64 16.15 -1.59 9.71
CA ARG A 64 16.97 -1.38 10.89
C ARG A 64 16.51 -2.31 12.00
N THR A 65 17.42 -3.16 12.45
CA THR A 65 17.21 -4.06 13.58
C THR A 65 17.64 -3.37 14.86
N ILE A 66 16.78 -3.41 15.88
CA ILE A 66 17.01 -2.82 17.19
C ILE A 66 16.65 -3.88 18.23
N ILE A 67 17.49 -4.00 19.25
CA ILE A 67 17.22 -4.86 20.39
C ILE A 67 16.76 -3.94 21.52
N HIS A 68 15.46 -3.98 21.82
CA HIS A 68 14.85 -3.11 22.83
C HIS A 68 13.56 -3.74 23.36
N ASN A 69 13.12 -3.30 24.55
CA ASN A 69 12.01 -3.91 25.28
C ASN A 69 10.87 -2.93 25.63
N LYS A 70 11.05 -1.63 25.40
CA LYS A 70 10.06 -0.61 25.69
C LYS A 70 9.66 0.10 24.40
N ASP A 71 8.53 0.78 24.44
CA ASP A 71 8.09 1.58 23.30
C ASP A 71 9.09 2.72 23.04
N PHE A 72 9.35 3.00 21.75
CA PHE A 72 10.33 4.00 21.32
C PHE A 72 9.84 4.80 20.12
N GLY A 73 10.41 5.99 19.95
CA GLY A 73 10.22 6.88 18.83
C GLY A 73 11.27 6.71 17.73
N VAL A 74 10.85 6.88 16.49
CA VAL A 74 11.69 6.86 15.29
C VAL A 74 11.50 8.19 14.57
N SER A 75 12.58 8.93 14.37
CA SER A 75 12.57 10.20 13.65
C SER A 75 13.33 10.05 12.33
N LEU A 76 12.76 10.58 11.25
CA LEU A 76 13.41 10.69 9.95
C LEU A 76 13.90 12.12 9.74
N ALA A 77 15.16 12.26 9.33
CA ALA A 77 15.78 13.54 9.12
C ALA A 77 16.69 13.55 7.89
N TYR A 78 17.02 14.75 7.41
CA TYR A 78 18.04 14.95 6.39
C TYR A 78 19.44 14.70 6.96
N GLU A 79 20.35 14.17 6.14
CA GLU A 79 21.73 13.84 6.53
C GLU A 79 22.57 15.07 6.91
N SER A 80 22.35 16.21 6.25
CA SER A 80 23.16 17.42 6.43
C SER A 80 22.28 18.61 6.80
N ASP A 81 22.55 19.19 7.97
CA ASP A 81 21.89 20.41 8.44
C ASP A 81 22.20 21.63 7.55
N ASP A 82 23.36 21.61 6.87
CA ASP A 82 23.81 22.69 5.98
C ASP A 82 23.14 22.64 4.59
N LEU A 83 22.56 21.50 4.21
CA LEU A 83 22.03 21.25 2.87
C LEU A 83 20.56 20.85 2.92
N LEU A 84 19.79 21.59 3.71
CA LEU A 84 18.35 21.41 3.76
C LEU A 84 17.68 21.95 2.49
N PRO A 85 16.61 21.29 2.02
CA PRO A 85 15.74 21.86 1.00
C PRO A 85 15.30 23.30 1.35
N PRO A 86 15.19 24.19 0.35
CA PRO A 86 14.85 25.58 0.58
C PRO A 86 13.48 25.70 1.28
N GLY A 87 13.43 26.48 2.36
CA GLY A 87 12.22 26.69 3.16
C GLY A 87 12.11 25.80 4.40
N LEU A 88 13.07 24.90 4.63
CA LEU A 88 13.15 24.10 5.85
C LEU A 88 14.10 24.74 6.87
N LEU A 89 13.65 24.81 8.12
CA LEU A 89 14.45 25.31 9.25
C LEU A 89 15.00 24.17 10.11
N TYR A 90 14.45 22.96 9.97
CA TYR A 90 14.79 21.80 10.79
C TYR A 90 15.01 20.58 9.91
N PRO A 91 15.98 19.71 10.27
CA PRO A 91 16.31 18.52 9.50
C PRO A 91 15.28 17.40 9.65
N VAL A 92 14.54 17.35 10.77
CA VAL A 92 13.53 16.32 11.04
C VAL A 92 12.25 16.64 10.28
N PHE A 93 11.75 15.68 9.50
CA PHE A 93 10.55 15.85 8.68
C PHE A 93 9.44 14.82 8.95
N ALA A 94 9.74 13.72 9.64
CA ALA A 94 8.74 12.75 10.07
C ALA A 94 9.11 12.09 11.40
N GLN A 95 8.12 11.75 12.21
CA GLN A 95 8.30 11.07 13.48
C GLN A 95 7.22 10.00 13.66
N TYR A 96 7.64 8.82 14.11
CA TYR A 96 6.81 7.66 14.36
C TYR A 96 7.02 7.20 15.79
N VAL A 97 6.00 6.58 16.36
CA VAL A 97 6.06 5.91 17.65
C VAL A 97 5.72 4.44 17.42
N VAL A 98 6.64 3.59 17.82
CA VAL A 98 6.46 2.13 17.80
C VAL A 98 5.94 1.74 19.18
N SER A 99 4.70 1.27 19.23
CA SER A 99 3.96 0.99 20.47
C SER A 99 3.54 -0.48 20.59
N GLY A 100 3.46 -0.99 21.82
CA GLY A 100 3.08 -2.39 22.07
C GLY A 100 4.27 -3.35 22.23
N LEU A 101 5.50 -2.83 22.18
CA LEU A 101 6.69 -3.61 22.46
C LEU A 101 6.78 -3.95 23.96
N ALA A 102 6.38 -3.02 24.82
CA ALA A 102 6.29 -3.26 26.26
C ALA A 102 5.33 -4.41 26.59
N GLU A 103 4.13 -4.41 26.00
CA GLU A 103 3.14 -5.47 26.19
C GLU A 103 3.63 -6.82 25.66
N ALA A 104 4.27 -6.83 24.48
CA ALA A 104 4.86 -8.05 23.93
C ALA A 104 5.97 -8.59 24.83
N SER A 105 6.82 -7.71 25.36
CA SER A 105 7.90 -8.12 26.27
C SER A 105 7.40 -8.82 27.52
N GLU A 106 6.30 -8.34 28.11
CA GLU A 106 5.67 -8.95 29.28
C GLU A 106 5.02 -10.29 28.93
N LYS A 107 4.24 -10.35 27.85
CA LYS A 107 3.52 -11.56 27.40
C LYS A 107 4.45 -12.74 27.14
N TYR A 108 5.62 -12.48 26.55
CA TYR A 108 6.56 -13.54 26.17
C TYR A 108 7.73 -13.71 27.15
N SER A 109 7.73 -13.02 28.30
CA SER A 109 8.81 -13.08 29.30
C SER A 109 9.12 -14.49 29.80
N SER A 110 8.13 -15.39 29.87
CA SER A 110 8.30 -16.76 30.37
C SER A 110 8.77 -17.78 29.34
N HIS A 111 8.60 -17.49 28.04
CA HIS A 111 8.86 -18.44 26.94
C HIS A 111 9.94 -17.96 25.95
N ASN A 112 10.40 -16.71 26.10
CA ASN A 112 11.41 -16.13 25.24
C ASN A 112 12.81 -16.63 25.63
N LEU A 113 13.44 -17.37 24.72
CA LEU A 113 14.83 -17.84 24.90
C LEU A 113 15.88 -16.75 24.58
N SER A 114 15.50 -15.71 23.85
CA SER A 114 16.39 -14.73 23.24
C SER A 114 16.29 -13.33 23.85
N ALA A 115 15.92 -13.20 25.14
CA ALA A 115 15.82 -11.89 25.79
C ALA A 115 17.10 -11.04 25.54
N PRO A 116 17.04 -9.87 24.87
CA PRO A 116 15.87 -9.01 24.60
C PRO A 116 15.24 -9.13 23.18
N ILE A 117 13.98 -8.69 23.03
CA ILE A 117 13.23 -8.74 21.76
C ILE A 117 13.94 -7.97 20.64
N LYS A 118 13.97 -8.58 19.45
CA LYS A 118 14.54 -8.00 18.24
C LYS A 118 13.44 -7.37 17.39
N THR A 119 13.44 -6.05 17.27
CA THR A 119 12.50 -5.29 16.43
C THR A 119 13.16 -4.92 15.10
N ASN A 120 12.53 -5.27 13.98
CA ASN A 120 12.92 -4.89 12.63
C ASN A 120 12.00 -3.79 12.11
N LEU A 121 12.59 -2.63 11.79
CA LEU A 121 11.88 -1.51 11.16
C LEU A 121 12.10 -1.57 9.66
N HIS A 122 11.03 -1.60 8.86
CA HIS A 122 11.07 -1.64 7.40
C HIS A 122 10.73 -0.28 6.82
N PHE A 123 11.65 0.32 6.07
CA PHE A 123 11.45 1.59 5.39
C PHE A 123 11.28 1.41 3.89
N SER A 124 10.43 2.24 3.31
CA SER A 124 10.19 2.28 1.87
C SER A 124 10.65 3.63 1.30
N LEU A 125 11.30 3.59 0.13
CA LEU A 125 11.66 4.79 -0.64
C LEU A 125 10.91 4.74 -1.97
N SER A 126 9.91 5.60 -2.09
CA SER A 126 9.08 5.70 -3.29
C SER A 126 9.89 6.23 -4.47
N ARG A 127 9.42 5.93 -5.68
CA ARG A 127 9.95 6.51 -6.92
C ARG A 127 9.81 8.04 -6.96
N SER A 128 8.89 8.61 -6.18
CA SER A 128 8.76 10.07 -5.98
C SER A 128 9.83 10.67 -5.06
N GLY A 129 10.76 9.87 -4.54
CA GLY A 129 11.78 10.33 -3.59
C GLY A 129 11.26 10.50 -2.15
N ILE A 130 10.04 10.07 -1.87
CA ILE A 130 9.43 10.11 -0.53
C ILE A 130 9.81 8.85 0.24
N ILE A 131 10.35 9.04 1.44
CA ILE A 131 10.70 7.98 2.38
C ILE A 131 9.63 7.86 3.47
N SER A 132 9.24 6.63 3.81
CA SER A 132 8.30 6.35 4.90
C SER A 132 8.67 5.06 5.65
N LEU A 133 8.21 4.95 6.88
CA LEU A 133 8.23 3.70 7.66
C LEU A 133 6.99 2.87 7.27
N ASP A 134 7.22 1.67 6.71
CA ASP A 134 6.17 0.80 6.18
C ASP A 134 5.67 -0.20 7.23
N ARG A 135 6.60 -0.83 7.97
CA ARG A 135 6.27 -1.86 8.97
C ARG A 135 7.28 -1.93 10.11
N ALA A 136 6.83 -2.35 11.29
CA ALA A 136 7.68 -2.71 12.42
C ALA A 136 7.33 -4.11 12.94
N ASP A 137 8.28 -5.05 12.87
CA ASP A 137 8.08 -6.45 13.26
C ASP A 137 8.94 -6.78 14.48
N ALA A 138 8.36 -7.37 15.53
CA ALA A 138 9.09 -7.91 16.67
C ALA A 138 9.24 -9.43 16.51
N VAL A 139 10.49 -9.88 16.37
CA VAL A 139 10.84 -11.30 16.25
C VAL A 139 11.13 -11.86 17.64
N ILE A 140 10.42 -12.92 18.01
CA ILE A 140 10.51 -13.59 19.30
C ILE A 140 10.78 -15.08 19.04
N GLU A 141 11.84 -15.61 19.67
CA GLU A 141 12.19 -17.03 19.61
C GLU A 141 11.55 -17.76 20.80
N ILE A 142 10.63 -18.68 20.50
CA ILE A 142 9.83 -19.40 21.50
C ILE A 142 10.28 -20.87 21.51
N SER A 143 10.49 -21.44 22.69
CA SER A 143 10.56 -22.90 22.85
C SER A 143 9.23 -23.44 23.35
N GLU A 144 8.60 -24.30 22.57
CA GLU A 144 7.41 -25.03 22.96
C GLU A 144 7.76 -26.50 23.28
N TRP A 145 7.30 -26.98 24.44
CA TRP A 145 7.45 -28.37 24.83
C TRP A 145 6.40 -29.21 24.10
N VAL A 146 6.82 -30.02 23.12
CA VAL A 146 5.92 -30.98 22.46
C VAL A 146 6.07 -32.34 23.13
N GLU A 147 5.01 -32.80 23.79
CA GLU A 147 4.96 -34.18 24.30
C GLU A 147 4.70 -35.14 23.15
N VAL A 148 5.73 -35.92 22.78
CA VAL A 148 5.59 -36.98 21.76
C VAL A 148 4.88 -38.19 22.38
N PRO A 149 3.71 -38.62 21.87
CA PRO A 149 3.03 -39.80 22.38
C PRO A 149 3.86 -41.05 22.12
N ARG A 150 4.39 -41.69 23.17
CA ARG A 150 5.01 -43.01 23.07
C ARG A 150 3.92 -44.08 22.97
N LYS A 151 3.85 -44.77 21.82
CA LYS A 151 3.00 -45.95 21.63
C LYS A 151 3.66 -47.13 22.34
N ASN A 152 3.20 -47.45 23.55
CA ASN A 152 3.68 -48.60 24.31
C ASN A 152 3.00 -49.87 23.76
N SER A 153 3.67 -50.64 22.89
CA SER A 153 3.22 -51.97 22.49
C SER A 153 3.64 -53.00 23.53
N SER A 154 2.66 -53.55 24.26
CA SER A 154 2.85 -54.67 25.19
C SER A 154 2.02 -55.88 24.75
N VAL A 155 2.66 -57.05 24.84
CA VAL A 155 2.16 -58.44 24.85
C VAL A 155 1.91 -59.16 23.50
N GLU A 156 2.93 -59.96 23.11
CA GLU A 156 2.97 -61.41 22.74
C GLU A 156 1.63 -62.12 22.41
N ASN A 157 1.48 -63.03 21.43
CA ASN A 157 2.15 -64.34 21.32
C ASN A 157 1.68 -65.15 20.07
N ALA A 158 2.52 -66.11 19.63
CA ALA A 158 2.21 -67.42 19.00
C ALA A 158 1.76 -67.57 17.51
N THR A 159 2.71 -68.08 16.70
CA THR A 159 2.65 -69.37 15.94
C THR A 159 2.38 -69.40 14.42
N THR A 160 3.31 -70.10 13.74
CA THR A 160 3.29 -70.82 12.44
C THR A 160 3.40 -70.08 11.10
N ALA A 161 4.63 -70.08 10.59
CA ALA A 161 5.08 -70.75 9.37
C ALA A 161 4.23 -70.68 8.08
N SER A 162 4.83 -70.14 7.02
CA SER A 162 4.95 -70.88 5.77
C SER A 162 6.09 -70.37 4.90
N SER A 163 6.98 -71.30 4.58
CA SER A 163 8.13 -71.20 3.67
C SER A 163 7.68 -71.31 2.21
N ASN A 164 8.43 -70.69 1.28
CA ASN A 164 8.92 -71.36 0.06
C ASN A 164 9.82 -70.39 -0.74
N ILE A 165 11.14 -70.61 -0.81
CA ILE A 165 11.91 -71.31 -1.89
C ILE A 165 11.65 -70.71 -3.28
N SER A 166 12.59 -70.50 -4.21
CA SER A 166 14.02 -70.79 -4.36
C SER A 166 14.42 -70.15 -5.71
N ALA A 167 15.65 -69.65 -5.85
CA ALA A 167 16.52 -69.89 -7.02
C ALA A 167 17.79 -69.04 -6.92
N GLU A 168 18.82 -69.68 -6.39
CA GLU A 168 20.24 -69.32 -6.45
C GLU A 168 20.82 -69.68 -7.83
N VAL A 169 21.69 -68.85 -8.41
CA VAL A 169 22.99 -69.23 -9.02
C VAL A 169 23.89 -67.98 -9.07
N GLY A 170 25.02 -68.01 -8.34
CA GLY A 170 26.14 -67.04 -8.39
C GLY A 170 27.11 -67.32 -9.57
N PRO A 171 28.40 -66.87 -9.56
CA PRO A 171 29.25 -66.76 -8.36
C PRO A 171 30.28 -65.58 -8.31
N GLU A 172 30.83 -65.41 -7.10
CA GLU A 172 32.26 -65.10 -6.76
C GLU A 172 32.91 -63.74 -7.15
N LYS A 173 33.77 -63.07 -6.36
CA LYS A 173 34.58 -63.34 -5.14
C LYS A 173 34.97 -61.98 -4.51
N ALA A 174 34.80 -61.80 -3.19
CA ALA A 174 35.82 -61.87 -2.13
C ALA A 174 36.64 -60.58 -1.85
N SER A 175 36.37 -59.98 -0.68
CA SER A 175 37.40 -59.56 0.30
C SER A 175 36.76 -59.44 1.70
N GLU A 176 37.04 -60.46 2.50
CA GLU A 176 37.41 -60.49 3.94
C GLU A 176 37.95 -59.15 4.51
N GLU A 177 37.85 -58.76 5.79
CA GLU A 177 37.54 -59.48 7.04
C GLU A 177 37.42 -58.48 8.22
N ASN A 178 36.91 -59.00 9.35
CA ASN A 178 37.09 -58.60 10.77
C ASN A 178 36.17 -57.49 11.34
N LYS A 179 35.08 -57.80 12.09
CA LYS A 179 34.89 -58.45 13.42
C LYS A 179 35.47 -57.70 14.62
N GLU A 180 34.57 -57.09 15.39
CA GLU A 180 34.35 -57.14 16.86
C GLU A 180 33.38 -55.99 17.19
N GLY A 181 32.39 -56.05 18.07
CA GLY A 181 31.93 -57.02 19.05
C GLY A 181 30.83 -56.30 19.83
N LEU A 182 29.69 -56.97 20.01
CA LEU A 182 28.43 -56.47 20.56
C LEU A 182 28.42 -56.41 22.11
N ASN A 183 27.43 -55.66 22.61
CA ASN A 183 26.78 -55.67 23.94
C ASN A 183 27.36 -54.71 24.99
N SER A 184 26.66 -53.65 25.41
CA SER A 184 25.31 -53.58 26.04
C SER A 184 25.20 -54.39 27.32
N ASP A 185 25.36 -53.73 28.46
CA ASP A 185 24.28 -53.61 29.45
C ASP A 185 24.65 -52.62 30.56
N SER A 186 23.92 -51.51 30.64
CA SER A 186 23.58 -50.88 31.91
C SER A 186 22.43 -49.88 31.69
N VAL A 187 21.28 -50.27 32.22
CA VAL A 187 20.06 -49.47 32.34
C VAL A 187 20.31 -48.24 33.21
N VAL A 188 20.08 -47.04 32.67
CA VAL A 188 19.41 -45.95 33.40
C VAL A 188 18.54 -45.16 32.42
N SER A 189 17.24 -45.26 32.64
CA SER A 189 16.21 -44.46 31.99
C SER A 189 16.48 -42.97 32.17
N SER A 190 16.57 -42.21 31.09
CA SER A 190 16.38 -40.76 31.09
C SER A 190 15.56 -40.42 29.86
N ALA A 191 14.36 -39.91 30.10
CA ALA A 191 13.45 -39.47 29.05
C ALA A 191 14.11 -38.30 28.29
N SER A 192 14.54 -38.55 27.05
CA SER A 192 14.83 -37.45 26.13
C SER A 192 13.50 -36.81 25.72
N ASN A 193 13.16 -35.70 26.37
CA ASN A 193 12.27 -34.71 25.79
C ASN A 193 13.06 -33.98 24.70
N THR A 194 12.53 -33.99 23.48
CA THR A 194 13.06 -33.18 22.38
C THR A 194 12.40 -31.80 22.46
N ASN A 195 13.18 -30.77 22.72
CA ASN A 195 12.72 -29.39 22.60
C ASN A 195 12.73 -28.98 21.13
N THR A 196 11.62 -28.45 20.64
CA THR A 196 11.52 -27.79 19.34
C THR A 196 11.51 -26.28 19.54
N THR A 197 12.44 -25.59 18.87
CA THR A 197 12.50 -24.12 18.84
C THR A 197 11.74 -23.62 17.62
N ALA A 198 10.82 -22.69 17.81
CA ALA A 198 10.06 -22.03 16.75
C ALA A 198 10.24 -20.51 16.83
N GLU A 199 10.39 -19.86 15.69
CA GLU A 199 10.43 -18.41 15.59
C GLU A 199 9.03 -17.91 15.22
N GLU A 200 8.40 -17.09 16.07
CA GLU A 200 7.12 -16.44 15.75
C GLU A 200 7.33 -14.92 15.57
N PRO A 201 7.10 -14.38 14.36
CA PRO A 201 7.09 -12.93 14.15
C PRO A 201 5.77 -12.34 14.63
N SER A 202 5.84 -11.39 15.57
CA SER A 202 4.70 -10.58 16.00
C SER A 202 4.78 -9.18 15.38
N THR A 203 3.70 -8.72 14.74
CA THR A 203 3.63 -7.36 14.18
C THR A 203 3.32 -6.35 15.30
N VAL A 204 4.06 -5.25 15.35
CA VAL A 204 3.92 -4.20 16.37
C VAL A 204 3.10 -3.04 15.80
N ASP A 205 2.23 -2.45 16.61
CA ASP A 205 1.38 -1.35 16.17
C ASP A 205 2.19 -0.06 16.01
N LEU A 206 2.06 0.54 14.83
CA LEU A 206 2.73 1.79 14.49
C LEU A 206 1.78 2.98 14.65
N VAL A 207 2.19 3.95 15.47
CA VAL A 207 1.50 5.23 15.60
C VAL A 207 2.34 6.31 14.93
N GLU A 208 1.89 6.79 13.78
CA GLU A 208 2.50 7.92 13.10
C GLU A 208 2.22 9.23 13.87
N LYS A 209 3.27 9.87 14.39
CA LYS A 209 3.22 11.20 15.02
C LYS A 209 3.97 12.19 14.15
N THR A 210 3.52 12.37 12.92
CA THR A 210 4.28 13.18 11.97
C THR A 210 4.23 14.65 12.36
N ALA A 211 5.40 15.22 12.67
CA ALA A 211 5.60 16.65 12.86
C ALA A 211 6.49 17.18 11.73
N GLY A 212 6.08 18.27 11.08
CA GLY A 212 6.84 18.94 10.04
C GLY A 212 6.16 18.95 8.66
N PRO A 213 6.83 19.55 7.65
CA PRO A 213 6.26 19.74 6.30
C PRO A 213 6.11 18.45 5.49
N GLY A 214 6.66 17.32 5.95
CA GLY A 214 6.44 15.99 5.38
C GLY A 214 5.14 15.32 5.82
N MET A 215 4.28 16.01 6.57
CA MET A 215 3.04 15.45 7.11
C MET A 215 2.05 15.06 6.02
N SER A 216 1.78 13.76 5.95
CA SER A 216 0.63 13.24 5.21
C SER A 216 -0.65 13.81 5.81
N LEU A 217 -1.59 14.23 4.96
CA LEU A 217 -2.87 14.72 5.43
C LEU A 217 -3.58 13.63 6.24
N LEU A 218 -4.09 14.01 7.43
CA LEU A 218 -4.90 13.13 8.26
C LEU A 218 -6.11 12.64 7.45
N LYS A 219 -6.47 11.36 7.64
CA LYS A 219 -7.56 10.73 6.88
C LYS A 219 -8.87 11.53 6.95
N GLU A 220 -9.19 12.10 8.11
CA GLU A 220 -10.37 12.93 8.32
C GLU A 220 -10.33 14.21 7.48
N SER A 221 -9.20 14.93 7.47
CA SER A 221 -9.01 16.13 6.66
C SER A 221 -9.09 15.85 5.16
N LEU A 222 -8.63 14.66 4.72
CA LEU A 222 -8.76 14.23 3.33
C LEU A 222 -10.21 13.99 2.94
N VAL A 223 -11.01 13.38 3.82
CA VAL A 223 -12.44 13.15 3.58
C VAL A 223 -13.18 14.49 3.49
N GLU A 224 -12.88 15.43 4.38
CA GLU A 224 -13.46 16.78 4.34
C GLU A 224 -13.08 17.52 3.05
N ALA A 225 -11.80 17.51 2.67
CA ALA A 225 -11.31 18.15 1.46
C ALA A 225 -11.97 17.56 0.20
N LYS A 226 -12.11 16.23 0.13
CA LYS A 226 -12.83 15.55 -0.95
C LYS A 226 -14.29 15.98 -1.02
N GLY A 227 -14.99 16.03 0.11
CA GLY A 227 -16.39 16.48 0.15
C GLY A 227 -16.57 17.92 -0.35
N LYS A 228 -15.64 18.83 0.00
CA LYS A 228 -15.64 20.21 -0.51
C LYS A 228 -15.41 20.25 -2.02
N LEU A 229 -14.48 19.46 -2.54
CA LEU A 229 -14.19 19.39 -3.97
C LEU A 229 -15.39 18.88 -4.76
N GLU A 230 -16.03 17.80 -4.30
CA GLU A 230 -17.23 17.25 -4.94
C GLU A 230 -18.40 18.25 -4.96
N ALA A 231 -18.55 19.07 -3.93
CA ALA A 231 -19.56 20.12 -3.90
C ALA A 231 -19.29 21.23 -4.93
N LEU A 232 -18.02 21.57 -5.17
CA LEU A 232 -17.63 22.52 -6.22
C LEU A 232 -17.83 21.91 -7.61
N ASP A 233 -17.44 20.65 -7.80
CA ASP A 233 -17.62 19.94 -9.07
C ASP A 233 -19.09 19.86 -9.48
N LYS A 234 -20.00 19.66 -8.52
CA LYS A 234 -21.46 19.68 -8.76
C LYS A 234 -21.92 21.05 -9.25
N LYS A 235 -21.50 22.13 -8.59
CA LYS A 235 -21.84 23.50 -9.01
C LYS A 235 -21.30 23.82 -10.41
N ASP A 236 -20.07 23.40 -10.70
CA ASP A 236 -19.47 23.61 -12.02
C ASP A 236 -20.15 22.77 -13.10
N ALA A 237 -20.57 21.54 -12.78
CA ALA A 237 -21.35 20.71 -13.68
C ALA A 237 -22.74 21.31 -13.97
N GLU A 238 -23.41 21.87 -12.97
CA GLU A 238 -24.69 22.57 -13.15
C GLU A 238 -24.55 23.82 -14.02
N ARG A 239 -23.48 24.61 -13.82
CA ARG A 239 -23.15 25.76 -14.67
C ARG A 239 -22.90 25.33 -16.12
N ARG A 240 -22.11 24.27 -16.34
CA ARG A 240 -21.87 23.71 -17.67
C ARG A 240 -23.17 23.27 -18.35
N LYS A 241 -24.02 22.51 -17.64
CA LYS A 241 -25.32 22.08 -18.16
C LYS A 241 -26.23 23.27 -18.51
N THR A 242 -26.25 24.30 -17.68
CA THR A 242 -27.06 25.49 -17.93
C THR A 242 -26.59 26.23 -19.19
N ALA A 243 -25.27 26.40 -19.35
CA ALA A 243 -24.70 27.02 -20.54
C ALA A 243 -24.91 26.17 -21.81
N GLU A 244 -24.78 24.85 -21.71
CA GLU A 244 -25.07 23.91 -22.81
C GLU A 244 -26.54 23.99 -23.25
N LEU A 245 -27.48 23.96 -22.31
CA LEU A 245 -28.92 24.06 -22.62
C LEU A 245 -29.29 25.41 -23.22
N LYS A 246 -28.70 26.51 -22.72
CA LYS A 246 -28.85 27.84 -23.31
C LYS A 246 -28.38 27.87 -24.77
N ASN A 247 -27.17 27.36 -25.04
CA ASN A 247 -26.62 27.31 -26.38
C ASN A 247 -27.42 26.40 -27.31
N ASN A 248 -27.92 25.26 -26.80
CA ASN A 248 -28.78 24.35 -27.56
C ASN A 248 -30.12 25.01 -27.93
N LEU A 249 -30.74 25.73 -27.00
CA LEU A 249 -31.98 26.48 -27.24
C LEU A 249 -31.77 27.59 -28.27
N GLU A 250 -30.70 28.39 -28.12
CA GLU A 250 -30.35 29.42 -29.10
C GLU A 250 -30.11 28.81 -30.49
N SER A 251 -29.35 27.71 -30.56
CA SER A 251 -29.10 26.97 -31.81
C SER A 251 -30.39 26.43 -32.44
N TYR A 252 -31.31 25.91 -31.62
CA TYR A 252 -32.62 25.42 -32.07
C TYR A 252 -33.47 26.56 -32.65
N ILE A 253 -33.51 27.71 -31.98
CA ILE A 253 -34.25 28.90 -32.44
C ILE A 253 -33.72 29.35 -33.80
N TYR A 254 -32.40 29.51 -33.94
CA TYR A 254 -31.79 29.93 -35.21
C TYR A 254 -32.06 28.92 -36.34
N ALA A 255 -31.83 27.62 -36.08
CA ALA A 255 -32.04 26.57 -37.07
C ALA A 255 -33.51 26.46 -37.50
N THR A 256 -34.44 26.69 -36.58
CA THR A 256 -35.87 26.60 -36.85
C THR A 256 -36.37 27.83 -37.60
N LYS A 257 -35.92 29.04 -37.24
CA LYS A 257 -36.23 30.27 -38.00
C LYS A 257 -35.72 30.21 -39.43
N GLU A 258 -34.51 29.69 -39.64
CA GLU A 258 -33.95 29.49 -40.98
C GLU A 258 -34.82 28.53 -41.81
N LYS A 259 -35.21 27.39 -41.23
CA LYS A 259 -36.10 26.41 -41.90
C LYS A 259 -37.46 26.99 -42.20
N LEU A 260 -38.07 27.70 -41.26
CA LEU A 260 -39.40 28.29 -41.45
C LEU A 260 -39.40 29.37 -42.53
N GLY A 261 -38.29 30.13 -42.68
CA GLY A 261 -38.10 31.10 -43.76
C GLY A 261 -37.83 30.47 -45.14
N SER A 262 -37.74 29.14 -45.24
CA SER A 262 -37.54 28.45 -46.52
C SER A 262 -38.86 28.19 -47.25
N LYS A 263 -38.82 28.26 -48.59
CA LYS A 263 -39.98 28.02 -49.48
C LYS A 263 -40.58 26.62 -49.39
N GLU A 264 -39.91 25.70 -48.71
CA GLU A 264 -40.38 24.33 -48.49
C GLU A 264 -41.44 24.28 -47.39
N PHE A 265 -41.24 25.05 -46.31
CA PHE A 265 -42.18 25.12 -45.18
C PHE A 265 -43.41 25.99 -45.48
N GLU A 266 -43.28 27.01 -46.34
CA GLU A 266 -44.41 27.82 -46.83
C GLU A 266 -45.48 26.99 -47.57
N LYS A 267 -45.12 25.83 -48.14
CA LYS A 267 -46.04 24.97 -48.89
C LYS A 267 -46.84 24.01 -48.03
N ILE A 268 -46.40 23.76 -46.80
CA ILE A 268 -46.93 22.71 -45.91
C ILE A 268 -47.54 23.26 -44.62
N SER A 269 -47.43 24.56 -44.35
CA SER A 269 -47.96 25.23 -43.15
C SER A 269 -48.97 26.31 -43.53
N SER A 270 -49.99 26.50 -42.70
CA SER A 270 -50.91 27.64 -42.82
C SER A 270 -50.20 28.95 -42.46
N VAL A 271 -50.59 30.06 -43.10
CA VAL A 271 -50.01 31.39 -42.83
C VAL A 271 -50.16 31.79 -41.36
N ASP A 272 -51.31 31.47 -40.75
CA ASP A 272 -51.58 31.78 -39.34
C ASP A 272 -50.72 30.93 -38.39
N GLU A 273 -50.52 29.65 -38.71
CA GLU A 273 -49.68 28.75 -37.91
C GLU A 273 -48.21 29.15 -37.98
N HIS A 274 -47.74 29.52 -39.17
CA HIS A 274 -46.38 29.99 -39.40
C HIS A 274 -46.07 31.27 -38.63
N GLN A 275 -46.95 32.27 -38.73
CA GLN A 275 -46.82 33.54 -38.03
C GLN A 275 -46.85 33.34 -36.50
N SER A 276 -47.80 32.55 -35.99
CA SER A 276 -47.88 32.28 -34.55
C SER A 276 -46.67 31.53 -33.99
N PHE A 277 -46.03 30.67 -34.79
CA PHE A 277 -44.83 29.96 -34.38
C PHE A 277 -43.58 30.83 -34.43
N MET A 278 -43.46 31.72 -35.43
CA MET A 278 -42.39 32.73 -35.49
C MET A 278 -42.45 33.67 -34.29
N GLU A 279 -43.63 34.19 -33.95
CA GLU A 279 -43.82 35.07 -32.79
C GLU A 279 -43.40 34.39 -31.48
N LYS A 280 -43.72 33.10 -31.30
CA LYS A 280 -43.24 32.32 -30.15
C LYS A 280 -41.71 32.19 -30.12
N LEU A 281 -41.07 31.95 -31.27
CA LEU A 281 -39.61 31.87 -31.34
C LEU A 281 -38.94 33.23 -31.07
N ASP A 282 -39.56 34.33 -31.49
CA ASP A 282 -39.11 35.69 -31.17
C ASP A 282 -39.25 35.99 -29.67
N GLU A 283 -40.37 35.63 -29.04
CA GLU A 283 -40.59 35.81 -27.60
C GLU A 283 -39.56 35.02 -26.76
N VAL A 284 -39.32 33.76 -27.11
CA VAL A 284 -38.31 32.93 -26.41
C VAL A 284 -36.90 33.50 -26.59
N GLN A 285 -36.58 34.00 -27.79
CA GLN A 285 -35.30 34.65 -28.08
C GLN A 285 -35.11 35.93 -27.28
N GLU A 286 -36.11 36.82 -27.24
CA GLU A 286 -36.04 38.06 -26.46
C GLU A 286 -35.85 37.75 -24.98
N ARG A 287 -36.59 36.77 -24.45
CA ARG A 287 -36.47 36.35 -23.05
C ARG A 287 -35.10 35.76 -22.71
N LEU A 288 -34.45 35.06 -23.64
CA LEU A 288 -33.08 34.56 -23.50
C LEU A 288 -32.07 35.71 -23.28
N TYR A 289 -32.29 36.87 -23.92
CA TYR A 289 -31.42 38.04 -23.78
C TYR A 289 -31.79 38.93 -22.58
N THR A 290 -33.05 38.95 -22.14
CA THR A 290 -33.50 39.81 -21.03
C THR A 290 -33.39 39.14 -19.66
N ASN A 291 -33.72 37.85 -19.54
CA ASN A 291 -33.74 37.10 -18.26
C ASN A 291 -32.90 35.81 -18.29
N GLY A 292 -32.21 35.51 -19.39
CA GLY A 292 -31.50 34.24 -19.56
C GLY A 292 -30.19 34.10 -18.79
N GLU A 293 -29.72 35.11 -18.07
CA GLU A 293 -28.52 35.01 -17.22
C GLU A 293 -28.81 34.37 -15.85
N GLU A 294 -30.04 34.46 -15.34
CA GLU A 294 -30.44 33.89 -14.04
C GLU A 294 -31.31 32.62 -14.14
N ALA A 295 -31.71 32.23 -15.37
CA ALA A 295 -32.58 31.09 -15.58
C ALA A 295 -31.89 29.75 -15.26
N THR A 296 -32.64 28.84 -14.62
CA THR A 296 -32.12 27.52 -14.22
C THR A 296 -32.13 26.54 -15.40
N ALA A 297 -31.21 25.56 -15.43
CA ALA A 297 -31.15 24.49 -16.44
C ALA A 297 -32.52 23.86 -16.77
N LYS A 298 -33.39 23.65 -15.78
CA LYS A 298 -34.74 23.09 -15.99
C LYS A 298 -35.62 23.98 -16.87
N GLU A 299 -35.54 25.29 -16.72
CA GLU A 299 -36.34 26.24 -17.49
C GLU A 299 -35.92 26.27 -18.96
N PHE A 300 -34.64 26.03 -19.26
CA PHE A 300 -34.18 25.89 -20.64
C PHE A 300 -34.61 24.56 -21.26
N GLN A 301 -34.62 23.48 -20.48
CA GLN A 301 -35.10 22.18 -20.95
C GLN A 301 -36.60 22.20 -21.25
N GLU A 302 -37.43 22.72 -20.35
CA GLU A 302 -38.89 22.80 -20.53
C GLU A 302 -39.32 23.65 -21.73
N ARG A 303 -38.46 24.55 -22.23
CA ARG A 303 -38.74 25.34 -23.44
C ARG A 303 -38.20 24.72 -24.73
N LEU A 304 -37.28 23.77 -24.59
CA LEU A 304 -36.75 23.03 -25.71
C LEU A 304 -37.66 21.83 -26.05
N ASP A 305 -38.33 21.26 -25.04
CA ASP A 305 -39.34 20.21 -25.17
C ASP A 305 -40.71 20.76 -25.62
#